data_AF-A0A173YTC2-F1
#
_entry.id   AF-A0A173YTC2-F1
#
_cell.length_a   1.000
_cell.length_b   1.000
_cell.length_c   1.000
_cell.angle_alpha   90.00
_cell.angle_beta   90.00
_cell.angle_gamma   90.00
#
_symmetry.space_group_name_H-M   'P 1'
#
loop_
_entity.id
_entity.type
_entity.pdbx_description
1 polymer ?
#
loop_
_entity_poly.entity_id
_entity_poly.type
_entity_poly.pdbx_seq_one_letter_code
_entity_poly.pdbx_strand_id
1 'polypeptide(L)'
;MSWKHFNTETETLEISGYLPTELERFHAVVMDEDTWYNEIRRPGKDYAVRVNKFLDGLLAILKFWEEKETCLIYPYMYILHIDLAEDKKTALVSLQRTHSYEFVFKNVEIPFE
;
A
#
# COMPACT_ATOMS: atom_id res chain seq x y z
N MET A 1 8.28 6.64 9.13
CA MET A 1 7.07 6.18 9.86
C MET A 1 7.08 4.66 9.93
N SER A 2 6.69 4.07 11.06
CA SER A 2 6.64 2.62 11.22
C SER A 2 5.27 2.06 10.83
N TRP A 3 5.24 0.89 10.17
CA TRP A 3 4.01 0.16 9.92
C TRP A 3 3.43 -0.33 11.25
N LYS A 4 2.12 -0.12 11.41
CA LYS A 4 1.36 -0.60 12.56
C LYS A 4 0.32 -1.59 12.05
N HIS A 5 0.42 -2.83 12.49
CA HIS A 5 -0.62 -3.84 12.26
C HIS A 5 -1.61 -3.76 13.44
N PHE A 6 -2.89 -3.91 13.16
CA PHE A 6 -3.89 -4.07 14.21
C PHE A 6 -4.10 -5.56 14.46
N ASN A 7 -3.62 -6.03 15.60
CA ASN A 7 -3.81 -7.39 16.04
C ASN A 7 -5.28 -7.57 16.44
N THR A 8 -6.02 -8.37 15.68
CA THR A 8 -7.46 -8.60 15.95
C THR A 8 -7.69 -9.50 17.16
N GLU A 9 -6.71 -10.32 17.56
CA GLU A 9 -6.81 -11.18 18.73
C GLU A 9 -6.57 -10.40 20.03
N THR A 10 -5.64 -9.43 20.00
CA THR A 10 -5.26 -8.63 21.17
C THR A 10 -5.88 -7.23 21.17
N GLU A 11 -6.58 -6.86 20.09
CA GLU A 11 -7.14 -5.52 19.84
C GLU A 11 -6.12 -4.39 19.97
N THR A 12 -4.85 -4.66 19.63
CA THR A 12 -3.75 -3.70 19.82
C THR A 12 -3.05 -3.33 18.50
N LEU A 13 -2.54 -2.10 18.45
CA LEU A 13 -1.69 -1.60 17.35
C LEU A 13 -0.23 -1.96 17.64
N GLU A 14 0.31 -2.93 16.90
CA GLU A 14 1.68 -3.41 17.04
C GLU A 14 2.57 -2.85 15.94
N ILE A 15 3.81 -2.45 16.28
CA ILE A 15 4.79 -1.97 15.31
C ILE A 15 5.41 -3.18 14.61
N SER A 16 5.14 -3.33 13.32
CA SER A 16 5.49 -4.54 12.58
C SER A 16 6.69 -4.32 11.62
N GLY A 17 7.09 -3.07 11.36
CA GLY A 17 8.41 -2.77 10.75
C GLY A 17 8.60 -1.34 10.24
N TYR A 18 9.75 -1.10 9.59
CA TYR A 18 10.03 0.15 8.87
C TYR A 18 9.33 0.12 7.50
N LEU A 19 8.58 1.19 7.20
CA LEU A 19 7.92 1.41 5.92
C LEU A 19 8.96 1.90 4.88
N PRO A 20 8.87 1.50 3.60
CA PRO A 20 9.64 2.16 2.55
C PRO A 20 9.38 3.67 2.54
N THR A 21 10.43 4.47 2.40
CA THR A 21 10.40 5.95 2.49
C THR A 21 9.32 6.56 1.59
N GLU A 22 9.07 5.95 0.43
CA GLU A 22 8.10 6.37 -0.57
C GLU A 22 6.66 6.29 -0.07
N LEU A 23 6.36 5.34 0.81
CA LEU A 23 5.05 5.18 1.42
C LEU A 23 4.89 6.04 2.67
N GLU A 24 5.99 6.55 3.25
CA GLU A 24 5.95 7.43 4.42
C GLU A 24 5.32 8.80 4.11
N ARG A 25 5.12 9.13 2.82
CA ARG A 25 4.42 10.34 2.40
C ARG A 25 2.93 10.32 2.77
N PHE A 26 2.32 9.15 2.99
CA PHE A 26 0.91 9.00 3.35
C PHE A 26 0.66 9.15 4.85
N HIS A 27 -0.57 9.48 5.25
CA HIS A 27 -0.94 9.52 6.68
C HIS A 27 -0.79 8.15 7.34
N ALA A 28 -1.25 7.11 6.63
CA ALA A 28 -1.09 5.73 7.00
C ALA A 28 -1.20 4.85 5.76
N VAL A 29 -0.67 3.63 5.84
CA VAL A 29 -0.87 2.57 4.85
C VAL A 29 -1.53 1.40 5.55
N VAL A 30 -2.65 0.96 5.00
CA VAL A 30 -3.45 -0.19 5.46
C VAL A 30 -3.35 -1.27 4.39
N MET A 31 -2.90 -2.43 4.81
CA MET A 31 -2.72 -3.59 3.95
C MET A 31 -2.74 -4.83 4.83
N ASP A 32 -3.25 -5.93 4.29
CA ASP A 32 -3.25 -7.22 4.95
C ASP A 32 -1.81 -7.69 5.27
N GLU A 33 -1.65 -8.33 6.43
CA GLU A 33 -0.33 -8.73 6.92
C GLU A 33 0.28 -9.86 6.09
N ASP A 34 -0.53 -10.84 5.70
CA ASP A 34 -0.10 -11.94 4.82
C ASP A 34 0.31 -11.39 3.46
N THR A 35 -0.43 -10.42 2.94
CA THR A 35 -0.07 -9.70 1.72
C THR A 35 1.33 -9.08 1.82
N TRP A 36 1.66 -8.42 2.94
CA TRP A 36 2.99 -7.82 3.09
C TRP A 36 4.08 -8.88 3.25
N TYR A 37 3.94 -9.82 4.17
CA TYR A 37 5.04 -10.72 4.54
C TYR A 37 5.15 -11.96 3.67
N ASN A 38 4.04 -12.52 3.22
CA ASN A 38 4.03 -13.77 2.48
C ASN A 38 4.06 -13.57 0.95
N GLU A 39 3.65 -12.39 0.46
CA GLU A 39 3.70 -12.08 -0.97
C GLU A 39 4.81 -11.06 -1.32
N ILE A 40 4.68 -9.82 -0.84
CA ILE A 40 5.58 -8.73 -1.26
C ILE A 40 6.99 -8.90 -0.67
N ARG A 41 7.07 -9.01 0.65
CA ARG A 41 8.32 -9.10 1.43
C ARG A 41 8.71 -10.55 1.74
N ARG A 42 8.16 -11.51 1.01
CA ARG A 42 8.47 -12.92 1.19
C ARG A 42 9.99 -13.14 1.24
N PRO A 43 10.55 -13.77 2.28
CA PRO A 43 11.99 -14.02 2.35
C PRO A 43 12.47 -14.88 1.17
N GLY A 44 13.60 -14.51 0.57
CA GLY A 44 14.19 -15.24 -0.56
C GLY A 44 15.19 -14.38 -1.34
N LYS A 45 15.84 -14.97 -2.35
CA LYS A 45 16.87 -14.28 -3.16
C LYS A 45 16.36 -12.99 -3.81
N ASP A 46 15.08 -12.96 -4.17
CA ASP A 46 14.50 -11.86 -4.97
C ASP A 46 13.60 -10.92 -4.17
N TYR A 47 13.63 -10.96 -2.83
CA TYR A 47 12.71 -10.15 -2.02
C TYR A 47 12.83 -8.64 -2.32
N ALA A 48 14.06 -8.13 -2.46
CA ALA A 48 14.29 -6.72 -2.74
C ALA A 48 13.75 -6.33 -4.13
N VAL A 49 13.87 -7.24 -5.11
CA VAL A 49 13.36 -7.03 -6.47
C VAL A 49 11.83 -6.96 -6.45
N ARG A 50 11.16 -7.86 -5.72
CA ARG A 50 9.70 -7.86 -5.58
C ARG A 50 9.17 -6.61 -4.89
N VAL A 51 9.79 -6.23 -3.77
CA VAL A 51 9.43 -5.00 -3.04
C VAL A 51 9.58 -3.78 -3.95
N ASN A 52 10.70 -3.66 -4.66
CA ASN A 52 10.92 -2.52 -5.56
C ASN A 52 9.91 -2.49 -6.72
N LYS A 53 9.64 -3.64 -7.37
CA LYS A 53 8.63 -3.71 -8.44
C LYS A 53 7.23 -3.32 -7.95
N PHE A 54 6.84 -3.82 -6.78
CA PHE A 54 5.58 -3.45 -6.14
C PHE A 54 5.49 -1.93 -5.92
N LEU A 55 6.52 -1.34 -5.31
CA LEU A 55 6.58 0.09 -5.02
C LEU A 55 6.57 0.93 -6.29
N ASP A 56 7.38 0.57 -7.29
CA ASP A 56 7.46 1.29 -8.57
C ASP A 56 6.10 1.28 -9.29
N GLY A 57 5.42 0.13 -9.34
CA GLY A 57 4.10 0.00 -9.95
C GLY A 57 3.05 0.85 -9.24
N LEU A 58 3.00 0.75 -7.90
CA LEU A 58 2.07 1.54 -7.08
C LEU A 58 2.31 3.04 -7.23
N LEU A 59 3.57 3.49 -7.19
CA LEU A 59 3.92 4.91 -7.32
C LEU A 59 3.63 5.44 -8.72
N ALA A 60 3.82 4.65 -9.77
CA ALA A 60 3.48 5.04 -11.13
C ALA A 60 1.97 5.31 -11.27
N ILE A 61 1.14 4.47 -10.64
CA ILE A 61 -0.32 4.63 -10.64
C ILE A 61 -0.72 5.88 -9.86
N LEU A 62 -0.18 6.06 -8.65
CA LEU A 62 -0.44 7.23 -7.83
C LEU A 62 -0.03 8.51 -8.56
N LYS A 63 1.14 8.53 -9.19
CA LYS A 63 1.62 9.67 -9.98
C LYS A 63 0.73 9.98 -11.18
N PHE A 64 0.29 8.95 -11.92
CA PHE A 64 -0.65 9.12 -13.02
C PHE A 64 -1.95 9.79 -12.59
N TRP A 65 -2.44 9.46 -11.39
CA TRP A 65 -3.62 10.10 -10.84
C TRP A 65 -3.32 11.49 -10.26
N GLU A 66 -2.17 11.72 -9.64
CA GLU A 66 -1.72 13.05 -9.20
C GLU A 66 -1.68 14.06 -10.35
N GLU A 67 -1.29 13.63 -11.55
CA GLU A 67 -1.29 14.48 -12.74
C GLU A 67 -2.71 14.83 -13.23
N LYS A 68 -3.71 13.99 -12.93
CA LYS A 68 -5.11 14.21 -13.31
C LYS A 68 -5.91 14.96 -12.26
N GLU A 69 -5.61 14.71 -10.99
CA GLU A 69 -6.33 15.21 -9.84
C GLU A 69 -5.37 15.89 -8.87
N THR A 70 -5.29 17.22 -8.98
CA THR A 70 -4.41 18.06 -8.16
C THR A 70 -4.62 17.89 -6.64
N CYS A 71 -5.78 17.38 -6.20
CA CYS A 71 -6.03 17.09 -4.79
C CYS A 71 -5.18 15.93 -4.23
N LEU A 72 -4.58 15.09 -5.08
CA LEU A 72 -3.66 14.03 -4.68
C LEU A 72 -2.23 14.55 -4.39
N ILE A 73 -1.95 15.84 -4.63
CA ILE A 73 -0.65 16.49 -4.36
C ILE A 73 -0.29 16.51 -2.86
N TYR A 74 -1.27 16.28 -1.97
CA TYR A 74 -1.04 16.19 -0.52
C TYR A 74 -1.26 14.77 0.04
N PRO A 75 -0.37 13.80 -0.27
CA PRO A 75 -0.44 12.40 0.18
C PRO A 75 -0.63 12.23 1.68
N TYR A 76 -0.04 13.12 2.49
CA TYR A 76 -0.11 13.07 3.95
C TYR A 76 -1.52 13.32 4.51
N MET A 77 -2.47 13.74 3.67
CA MET A 77 -3.88 13.86 4.04
C MET A 77 -4.65 12.55 3.87
N TYR A 78 -4.07 11.55 3.21
CA TYR A 78 -4.75 10.31 2.84
C TYR A 78 -4.21 9.10 3.58
N ILE A 79 -5.12 8.21 3.94
CA ILE A 79 -4.83 6.81 4.28
C ILE A 79 -4.89 6.01 2.98
N LEU A 80 -3.79 5.33 2.66
CA LEU A 80 -3.69 4.45 1.50
C LEU A 80 -4.08 3.02 1.90
N HIS A 81 -5.14 2.48 1.29
CA HIS A 81 -5.55 1.10 1.47
C HIS A 81 -5.19 0.28 0.23
N ILE A 82 -4.65 -0.93 0.45
CA ILE A 82 -4.23 -1.85 -0.62
C ILE A 82 -4.74 -3.25 -0.28
N ASP A 83 -5.69 -3.74 -1.08
CA ASP A 83 -6.24 -5.09 -0.96
C ASP A 83 -5.93 -5.88 -2.23
N LEU A 84 -5.15 -6.97 -2.11
CA LEU A 84 -4.86 -7.83 -3.26
C LEU A 84 -6.07 -8.69 -3.64
N ALA A 85 -6.25 -8.91 -4.94
CA ALA A 85 -7.16 -9.91 -5.45
C ALA A 85 -6.63 -11.33 -5.13
N GLU A 86 -7.52 -12.33 -5.17
CA GLU A 86 -7.17 -13.74 -4.90
C GLU A 86 -6.04 -14.27 -5.81
N ASP A 87 -6.00 -13.79 -7.06
CA ASP A 87 -4.97 -14.17 -8.02
C ASP A 87 -3.60 -13.53 -7.73
N LYS A 88 -3.57 -12.56 -6.82
CA LYS A 88 -2.39 -11.77 -6.44
C LYS A 88 -1.68 -11.19 -7.66
N LYS A 89 -2.42 -10.79 -8.67
CA LYS A 89 -1.91 -10.05 -9.83
C LYS A 89 -2.49 -8.66 -9.91
N THR A 90 -3.63 -8.46 -9.27
CA THR A 90 -4.28 -7.16 -9.20
C THR A 90 -4.62 -6.77 -7.77
N ALA A 91 -4.90 -5.48 -7.56
CA ALA A 91 -5.31 -4.93 -6.29
C ALA A 91 -6.49 -3.96 -6.44
N LEU A 92 -7.23 -3.82 -5.36
CA LEU A 92 -8.03 -2.64 -5.07
C LEU A 92 -7.13 -1.67 -4.30
N VAL A 93 -6.90 -0.49 -4.88
CA VAL A 93 -6.16 0.60 -4.20
C VAL A 93 -7.13 1.73 -3.93
N SER A 94 -7.22 2.18 -2.69
CA SER A 94 -8.10 3.31 -2.35
C SER A 94 -7.43 4.33 -1.45
N LEU A 95 -7.87 5.58 -1.60
CA LEU A 95 -7.41 6.71 -0.80
C LEU A 95 -8.58 7.23 0.01
N GLN A 96 -8.43 7.16 1.33
CA GLN A 96 -9.39 7.69 2.28
C GLN A 96 -8.88 9.00 2.83
N ARG A 97 -9.74 10.02 2.85
CA ARG A 97 -9.49 11.29 3.53
C ARG A 97 -10.55 11.47 4.60
N THR A 98 -10.14 11.76 5.83
CA THR A 98 -11.05 11.84 6.99
C THR A 98 -11.87 10.54 7.16
N HIS A 99 -13.17 10.56 6.86
CA HIS A 99 -14.10 9.44 7.07
C HIS A 99 -14.71 8.88 5.77
N SER A 100 -14.21 9.31 4.60
CA SER A 100 -14.72 8.88 3.30
C SER A 100 -13.60 8.45 2.35
N TYR A 101 -13.86 7.41 1.58
CA TYR A 101 -13.04 7.04 0.43
C TYR A 101 -13.25 8.08 -0.68
N GLU A 102 -12.20 8.80 -1.05
CA GLU A 102 -12.25 9.80 -2.12
C GLU A 102 -11.90 9.18 -3.48
N PHE A 103 -10.95 8.23 -3.49
CA PHE A 103 -10.52 7.56 -4.73
C PHE A 103 -10.48 6.06 -4.54
N VAL A 104 -10.96 5.35 -5.56
CA VAL A 104 -10.94 3.88 -5.62
C VAL A 104 -10.48 3.46 -7.01
N PHE A 105 -9.34 2.79 -7.06
CA PHE A 105 -8.73 2.24 -8.26
C PHE A 105 -8.90 0.72 -8.23
N LYS A 106 -9.66 0.18 -9.18
CA LYS A 106 -9.97 -1.25 -9.27
C LYS A 106 -9.04 -1.93 -10.28
N ASN A 107 -8.77 -3.21 -10.05
CA ASN A 107 -7.98 -4.06 -10.93
C ASN A 107 -6.62 -3.44 -11.28
N VAL A 108 -6.01 -2.79 -10.29
CA VAL A 108 -4.67 -2.23 -10.42
C VAL A 108 -3.70 -3.39 -10.58
N GLU A 109 -3.02 -3.50 -11.70
CA GLU A 109 -1.97 -4.51 -11.88
C GLU A 109 -0.85 -4.26 -10.87
N ILE A 110 -0.52 -5.30 -10.10
CA ILE A 110 0.57 -5.26 -9.14
C ILE A 110 1.65 -6.24 -9.60
N PRO A 111 2.83 -5.74 -10.02
CA PRO A 111 3.92 -6.60 -10.44
C PRO A 111 4.65 -7.17 -9.22
N PHE A 112 4.57 -8.49 -9.05
CA PHE A 112 5.32 -9.23 -8.03
C PHE A 112 6.48 -10.07 -8.58
N GLU A 113 6.60 -10.20 -9.91
CA GLU A 113 7.65 -10.97 -10.59
C GLU A 113 8.56 -10.09 -11.44
#